data_AF-A0A953X6K1-F1
#
_entry.id   AF-A0A953X6K1-F1
#
_cell.length_a   1.000
_cell.length_b   1.000
_cell.length_c   1.000
_cell.angle_alpha   90.00
_cell.angle_beta   90.00
_cell.angle_gamma   90.00
#
_symmetry.space_group_name_H-M   'P 1'
#
loop_
_entity.id
_entity.type
_entity.pdbx_description
1 polymer ?
#
loop_
_entity_poly.entity_id
_entity_poly.type
_entity_poly.pdbx_seq_one_letter_code
_entity_poly.pdbx_strand_id
1 'polypeptide(L)'
;QASTGDAETVKALAAHPAFDLKNPNRVRSVVATFAMQNLAAFHAPDGSGYRAVEGIILQADKVNPALGSRLLTAFEQWRILEPRAKAEAEATLKRLQAAGLSSNSADIVARALG
;
A
#
# COMPACT_ATOMS: atom_id res chain seq x y z
N GLN A 1 -1.22 15.34 -8.79
CA GLN A 1 -1.87 15.41 -7.47
C GLN A 1 -1.37 14.29 -6.55
N ALA A 2 -1.45 13.00 -6.92
CA ALA A 2 -0.87 11.93 -6.10
C ALA A 2 0.68 11.98 -5.95
N SER A 3 1.39 12.57 -6.91
CA SER A 3 2.86 12.73 -6.88
C SER A 3 3.36 13.77 -5.87
N THR A 4 2.48 14.65 -5.36
CA THR A 4 2.82 15.71 -4.40
C THR A 4 1.86 15.74 -3.20
N GLY A 5 0.89 14.84 -3.16
CA GLY A 5 -0.12 14.74 -2.11
C GLY A 5 0.35 13.86 -0.95
N ASP A 6 -0.24 14.10 0.21
CA ASP A 6 -0.03 13.33 1.43
C ASP A 6 -0.92 12.07 1.51
N ALA A 7 -0.80 11.33 2.61
CA ALA A 7 -1.61 10.15 2.87
C ALA A 7 -3.12 10.44 2.87
N GLU A 8 -3.54 11.66 3.25
CA GLU A 8 -4.95 12.07 3.21
C GLU A 8 -5.46 12.24 1.79
N THR A 9 -4.65 12.82 0.91
CA THR A 9 -4.95 12.94 -0.52
C THR A 9 -5.21 11.56 -1.14
N VAL A 10 -4.38 10.57 -0.80
CA VAL A 10 -4.55 9.19 -1.31
C VAL A 10 -5.85 8.57 -0.78
N LYS A 11 -6.16 8.74 0.50
CA LYS A 11 -7.43 8.26 1.08
C LYS A 11 -8.64 8.94 0.43
N ALA A 12 -8.59 10.26 0.22
CA ALA A 12 -9.66 11.00 -0.43
C ALA A 12 -9.87 10.55 -1.88
N LEU A 13 -8.79 10.34 -2.62
CA LEU A 13 -8.86 9.80 -3.98
C LEU A 13 -9.42 8.37 -3.99
N ALA A 14 -9.05 7.52 -3.03
CA ALA A 14 -9.58 6.16 -2.92
C ALA A 14 -11.07 6.11 -2.52
N ALA A 15 -11.57 7.14 -1.82
CA ALA A 15 -12.98 7.28 -1.46
C ALA A 15 -13.83 7.96 -2.56
N HIS A 16 -13.19 8.51 -3.60
CA HIS A 16 -13.89 9.25 -4.64
C HIS A 16 -14.78 8.32 -5.50
N PRO A 17 -16.01 8.71 -5.87
CA PRO A 17 -16.92 7.85 -6.67
C PRO A 17 -16.35 7.39 -8.02
N ALA A 18 -15.43 8.17 -8.60
CA ALA A 18 -14.74 7.82 -9.85
C ALA A 18 -13.53 6.88 -9.64
N PHE A 19 -13.22 6.51 -8.39
CA PHE A 19 -12.19 5.54 -8.06
C PHE A 19 -12.77 4.15 -8.16
N ASP A 20 -12.39 3.46 -9.23
CA ASP A 20 -12.83 2.10 -9.51
C ASP A 20 -11.69 1.13 -9.25
N LEU A 21 -11.83 0.32 -8.19
CA LEU A 21 -10.89 -0.75 -7.84
C LEU A 21 -10.81 -1.86 -8.89
N LYS A 22 -11.83 -1.99 -9.75
CA LYS A 22 -11.82 -2.95 -10.88
C LYS A 22 -10.98 -2.45 -12.03
N ASN A 23 -10.65 -1.16 -12.07
CA ASN A 23 -9.80 -0.57 -13.09
C ASN A 23 -8.35 -0.47 -12.57
N PRO A 24 -7.48 -1.45 -12.89
CA PRO A 24 -6.12 -1.48 -12.36
C PRO A 24 -5.30 -0.26 -12.77
N ASN A 25 -5.61 0.38 -13.91
CA ASN A 25 -4.93 1.60 -14.32
C ASN A 25 -5.25 2.77 -13.39
N ARG A 26 -6.52 2.95 -12.99
CA ARG A 26 -6.91 4.04 -12.06
C ARG A 26 -6.29 3.85 -10.69
N VAL A 27 -6.35 2.63 -10.15
CA VAL A 27 -5.74 2.32 -8.85
C VAL A 27 -4.23 2.54 -8.89
N ARG A 28 -3.56 2.06 -9.95
CA ARG A 28 -2.11 2.23 -10.12
C ARG A 28 -1.72 3.71 -10.24
N SER A 29 -2.45 4.52 -11.01
CA SER A 29 -2.16 5.96 -11.15
C SER A 29 -2.27 6.76 -9.85
N VAL A 30 -2.95 6.24 -8.84
CA VAL A 30 -3.02 6.87 -7.51
C VAL A 30 -2.00 6.24 -6.57
N VAL A 31 -2.09 4.92 -6.36
CA VAL A 31 -1.30 4.22 -5.33
C VAL A 31 0.14 4.04 -5.75
N ALA A 32 0.41 3.58 -6.98
CA ALA A 32 1.79 3.38 -7.43
C ALA A 32 2.51 4.72 -7.58
N THR A 33 1.80 5.75 -8.05
CA THR A 33 2.37 7.11 -8.09
C THR A 33 2.73 7.61 -6.70
N PHE A 34 1.85 7.46 -5.69
CA PHE A 34 2.17 7.85 -4.32
C PHE A 34 3.35 7.05 -3.75
N ALA A 35 3.27 5.72 -3.82
CA ALA A 35 4.25 4.83 -3.22
C ALA A 35 5.62 4.83 -3.92
N MET A 36 5.70 5.18 -5.20
CA MET A 36 6.96 5.20 -5.96
C MET A 36 7.52 6.61 -6.17
N GLN A 37 6.68 7.63 -6.31
CA GLN A 37 7.14 8.99 -6.62
C GLN A 37 7.12 9.93 -5.41
N ASN A 38 6.38 9.61 -4.35
CA ASN A 38 6.37 10.37 -3.11
C ASN A 38 6.84 9.51 -1.91
N LEU A 39 8.08 9.04 -2.00
CA LEU A 39 8.70 8.18 -0.98
C LEU A 39 8.71 8.83 0.41
N ALA A 40 8.87 10.15 0.48
CA ALA A 40 8.85 10.89 1.75
C ALA A 40 7.49 10.77 2.46
N ALA A 41 6.38 10.89 1.73
CA ALA A 41 5.05 10.73 2.30
C ALA A 41 4.67 9.25 2.50
N PHE A 42 5.11 8.36 1.62
CA PHE A 42 4.86 6.92 1.78
C PHE A 42 5.56 6.36 3.02
N HIS A 43 6.85 6.67 3.19
CA HIS A 43 7.67 6.29 4.33
C HIS A 43 7.62 7.30 5.49
N ALA A 44 6.54 8.07 5.58
CA ALA A 44 6.35 9.03 6.65
C ALA A 44 6.60 8.35 8.01
N PRO A 45 7.41 8.94 8.92
CA PRO A 45 7.78 8.28 10.18
C PRO A 45 6.61 8.00 11.11
N ASP A 46 5.46 8.63 10.90
CA ASP A 46 4.23 8.36 11.65
C ASP A 46 3.44 7.15 11.11
N GLY A 47 3.88 6.54 10.00
CA GLY A 47 3.25 5.41 9.33
C GLY A 47 1.97 5.76 8.56
N SER A 48 1.65 7.04 8.39
CA SER A 48 0.43 7.49 7.71
C SER A 48 0.34 7.00 6.26
N GLY A 49 1.45 7.06 5.52
CA GLY A 49 1.55 6.56 4.14
C GLY A 49 1.26 5.06 4.03
N TYR A 50 1.86 4.25 4.90
CA TYR A 50 1.60 2.81 4.92
C TYR A 50 0.15 2.48 5.23
N ARG A 51 -0.46 3.13 6.23
CA ARG A 51 -1.87 2.90 6.60
C ARG A 51 -2.83 3.32 5.48
N ALA A 52 -2.50 4.36 4.72
CA ALA A 52 -3.30 4.76 3.55
C ALA A 52 -3.27 3.68 2.47
N VAL A 53 -2.09 3.14 2.16
CA VAL A 53 -1.92 2.10 1.13
C VAL A 53 -2.48 0.74 1.60
N GLU A 54 -2.31 0.39 2.87
CA GLU A 54 -2.86 -0.82 3.51
C GLU A 54 -4.36 -0.96 3.24
N GLY A 55 -5.14 0.09 3.51
CA GLY A 55 -6.58 0.08 3.28
C GLY A 55 -6.97 -0.16 1.82
N ILE A 56 -6.17 0.33 0.88
CA ILE A 56 -6.40 0.14 -0.55
C ILE A 56 -6.02 -1.28 -0.99
N ILE A 57 -4.91 -1.83 -0.47
CA ILE A 57 -4.50 -3.22 -0.73
C ILE A 57 -5.60 -4.18 -0.30
N LEU A 58 -6.15 -4.00 0.91
CA LEU A 58 -7.21 -4.87 1.43
C LEU A 58 -8.47 -4.86 0.56
N GLN A 59 -8.85 -3.70 0.02
CA GLN A 59 -10.00 -3.59 -0.87
C GLN A 59 -9.69 -4.14 -2.26
N ALA A 60 -8.51 -3.83 -2.80
CA ALA A 60 -8.06 -4.29 -4.10
C ALA A 60 -7.93 -5.81 -4.13
N ASP A 61 -7.35 -6.43 -3.10
CA ASP A 61 -7.15 -7.88 -3.04
C ASP A 61 -8.48 -8.65 -3.04
N LYS A 62 -9.51 -8.12 -2.36
CA LYS A 62 -10.86 -8.72 -2.37
C LYS A 62 -11.52 -8.71 -3.74
N VAL A 63 -11.28 -7.68 -4.55
CA VAL A 63 -11.94 -7.48 -5.85
C VAL A 63 -11.11 -8.03 -7.00
N ASN A 64 -9.79 -7.88 -6.91
CA ASN A 64 -8.79 -8.26 -7.88
C ASN A 64 -7.48 -8.63 -7.15
N PRO A 65 -7.32 -9.91 -6.76
CA PRO A 65 -6.14 -10.41 -6.07
C PRO A 65 -4.81 -10.04 -6.74
N ALA A 66 -4.77 -10.07 -8.08
CA ALA A 66 -3.56 -9.71 -8.83
C ALA A 66 -3.17 -8.24 -8.65
N LEU A 67 -4.15 -7.35 -8.57
CA LEU A 67 -3.90 -5.94 -8.25
C LEU A 67 -3.42 -5.77 -6.81
N GLY A 68 -4.07 -6.41 -5.83
CA GLY A 68 -3.64 -6.38 -4.43
C GLY A 68 -2.18 -6.83 -4.26
N SER A 69 -1.84 -7.97 -4.85
CA SER A 69 -0.47 -8.49 -4.91
C SER A 69 0.52 -7.53 -5.56
N ARG A 70 0.12 -6.85 -6.65
CA ARG A 70 0.99 -5.88 -7.33
C ARG A 70 1.25 -4.64 -6.48
N LEU A 71 0.29 -4.20 -5.67
CA LEU A 71 0.47 -3.06 -4.78
C LEU A 71 1.40 -3.39 -3.60
N LEU A 72 1.40 -4.65 -3.13
CA LEU A 72 2.29 -5.12 -2.07
C LEU A 72 3.78 -5.01 -2.44
N THR A 73 4.14 -5.00 -3.74
CA THR A 73 5.54 -4.83 -4.16
C THR A 73 6.13 -3.47 -3.74
N ALA A 74 5.29 -2.48 -3.42
CA ALA A 74 5.75 -1.20 -2.86
C ALA A 74 6.46 -1.35 -1.50
N PHE A 75 6.24 -2.46 -0.80
CA PHE A 75 6.88 -2.73 0.48
C PHE A 75 8.21 -3.47 0.36
N GLU A 76 8.67 -3.89 -0.83
CA GLU A 76 9.86 -4.77 -0.99
C GLU A 76 11.13 -4.22 -0.32
N GLN A 77 11.33 -2.90 -0.31
CA GLN A 77 12.53 -2.26 0.27
C GLN A 77 12.35 -1.80 1.72
N TRP A 78 11.34 -2.26 2.44
CA TRP A 78 11.06 -1.78 3.80
C TRP A 78 12.21 -2.02 4.81
N ARG A 79 13.05 -3.03 4.58
CA ARG A 79 14.13 -3.42 5.52
C ARG A 79 15.31 -2.45 5.57
N ILE A 80 15.51 -1.66 4.51
CA ILE A 80 16.61 -0.68 4.39
C ILE A 80 16.23 0.71 4.89
N LEU A 81 14.98 0.89 5.35
CA LEU A 81 14.48 2.16 5.84
C LEU A 81 15.04 2.49 7.24
N GLU A 82 15.03 3.78 7.56
CA GLU A 82 15.33 4.27 8.91
C GLU A 82 14.45 3.59 9.98
N PRO A 83 14.95 3.41 11.23
CA PRO A 83 14.34 2.52 12.22
C PRO A 83 12.84 2.74 12.45
N ARG A 84 12.39 4.00 12.49
CA ARG A 84 10.99 4.34 12.72
C ARG A 84 10.09 3.97 11.53
N ALA A 85 10.53 4.30 10.32
CA ALA A 85 9.80 3.95 9.10
C ALA A 85 9.80 2.44 8.85
N LYS A 86 10.89 1.75 9.20
CA LYS A 86 11.00 0.29 9.17
C LYS A 86 10.00 -0.38 10.12
N ALA A 87 9.94 0.08 11.38
CA ALA A 87 9.01 -0.46 12.37
C ALA A 87 7.53 -0.30 11.94
N GLU A 88 7.17 0.86 11.39
CA GLU A 88 5.82 1.11 10.88
C GLU A 88 5.49 0.26 9.64
N ALA A 89 6.44 0.05 8.73
CA ALA A 89 6.27 -0.84 7.59
C ALA A 89 6.08 -2.30 8.03
N GLU A 90 6.89 -2.78 8.98
CA GLU A 90 6.78 -4.12 9.55
C GLU A 90 5.43 -4.33 10.23
N ALA A 91 4.99 -3.37 11.05
CA ALA A 91 3.69 -3.41 11.70
C ALA A 91 2.54 -3.47 10.67
N THR A 92 2.66 -2.74 9.57
CA THR A 92 1.69 -2.76 8.47
C THR A 92 1.66 -4.12 7.77
N LEU A 93 2.82 -4.70 7.45
CA LEU A 93 2.91 -6.03 6.86
C LEU A 93 2.32 -7.10 7.78
N LYS A 94 2.55 -7.03 9.10
CA LYS A 94 1.93 -7.95 10.08
C LYS A 94 0.41 -7.83 10.13
N ARG A 95 -0.13 -6.61 10.08
CA ARG A 95 -1.59 -6.39 10.00
C ARG A 95 -2.17 -6.97 8.71
N LEU A 96 -1.49 -6.76 7.59
CA LEU A 96 -1.87 -7.34 6.30
C LEU A 96 -1.84 -8.87 6.33
N GLN A 97 -0.84 -9.49 6.97
CA GLN A 97 -0.77 -10.93 7.17
C GLN A 97 -1.99 -11.47 7.95
N ALA A 98 -2.42 -10.74 8.98
CA ALA A 98 -3.57 -11.12 9.80
C ALA A 98 -4.95 -10.86 9.13
N ALA A 99 -4.98 -10.16 7.99
CA ALA A 99 -6.23 -9.68 7.38
C ALA A 99 -6.93 -10.68 6.45
N GLY A 100 -6.39 -11.90 6.27
CA GLY A 100 -6.99 -12.93 5.43
C GLY A 100 -6.91 -12.61 3.93
N LEU A 101 -5.71 -12.22 3.47
CA LEU A 101 -5.43 -11.95 2.06
C LEU A 101 -5.57 -13.21 1.18
N SER A 102 -5.73 -13.00 -0.12
CA SER A 102 -5.61 -14.04 -1.14
C SER A 102 -4.26 -14.76 -1.06
N SER A 103 -4.21 -16.02 -1.53
CA SER A 103 -3.01 -16.86 -1.41
C SER A 103 -1.73 -16.19 -1.94
N ASN A 104 -1.82 -15.49 -3.08
CA ASN A 104 -0.66 -14.83 -3.68
C ASN A 104 -0.21 -13.60 -2.87
N SER A 105 -1.15 -12.79 -2.40
CA SER A 105 -0.86 -11.63 -1.56
C SER A 105 -0.31 -12.05 -0.19
N ALA A 106 -0.85 -13.13 0.39
CA ALA A 106 -0.35 -13.70 1.64
C ALA A 106 1.08 -14.24 1.51
N ASP A 107 1.42 -14.90 0.40
CA ASP A 107 2.79 -15.37 0.11
C ASP A 107 3.78 -14.19 -0.02
N ILE A 108 3.40 -13.12 -0.71
CA ILE A 108 4.23 -11.91 -0.82
C ILE A 108 4.49 -11.30 0.57
N VAL A 109 3.46 -11.16 1.40
CA VAL A 109 3.61 -10.62 2.76
C VAL A 109 4.49 -11.53 3.63
N ALA A 110 4.29 -12.85 3.56
CA ALA A 110 5.10 -13.81 4.31
C ALA A 110 6.58 -13.74 3.91
N ARG A 111 6.88 -13.64 2.61
CA ARG A 111 8.25 -13.45 2.10
C ARG A 111 8.85 -12.11 2.48
N ALA A 112 8.06 -11.05 2.56
CA ALA A 112 8.55 -9.75 3.00
C ALA A 112 8.95 -9.76 4.49
N LEU A 113 8.22 -10.52 5.32
CA LEU A 113 8.42 -10.62 6.76
C LEU A 113 9.47 -11.66 7.20
N GLY A 114 9.66 -12.75 6.44
CA GLY A 114 10.75 -13.73 6.64
C GLY A 114 12.07 -13.18 6.13
#